data_AF-T1AAN4-F1
#
_entry.id   AF-T1AAN4-F1
#
_cell.length_a   1.000
_cell.length_b   1.000
_cell.length_c   1.000
_cell.angle_alpha   90.00
_cell.angle_beta   90.00
_cell.angle_gamma   90.00
#
_symmetry.space_group_name_H-M   'P 1'
#
loop_
_entity.id
_entity.type
_entity.pdbx_description
1 polymer ?
#
loop_
_entity_poly.entity_id
_entity_poly.type
_entity_poly.pdbx_seq_one_letter_code
_entity_poly.pdbx_strand_id
1 'polypeptide(L)'
;IEAYTPLARGLLQGRYLDGRKAPPEVRRFAQRFFDGDRWLDYVARARKLKDLADRAGVPMGSLAFHWLRSQGAAPVFGASRPEQVSENMAAWRIRPDASVLAEADAIARGDRA
;
A
#
# COMPACT_ATOMS: atom_id res chain seq x y z
N ILE A 1 -3.97 -5.96 -17.37
CA ILE A 1 -3.69 -6.93 -16.28
C ILE A 1 -4.47 -6.48 -15.04
N GLU A 2 -5.19 -7.38 -14.38
CA GLU A 2 -5.90 -7.07 -13.13
C GLU A 2 -4.96 -7.28 -11.93
N ALA A 3 -4.85 -6.28 -11.06
CA ALA A 3 -4.04 -6.38 -9.85
C ALA A 3 -4.94 -6.52 -8.62
N TYR A 4 -4.95 -7.73 -8.04
CA TYR A 4 -5.68 -8.02 -6.82
C TYR A 4 -4.87 -7.63 -5.58
N THR A 5 -5.57 -7.22 -4.53
CA THR A 5 -4.96 -6.83 -3.23
C THR A 5 -4.01 -5.61 -3.31
N PRO A 6 -4.33 -4.55 -4.07
CA PRO A 6 -3.41 -3.44 -4.37
C PRO A 6 -2.94 -2.67 -3.12
N LEU A 7 -3.69 -2.75 -2.03
CA LEU A 7 -3.38 -2.07 -0.77
C LEU A 7 -2.72 -2.97 0.28
N ALA A 8 -2.23 -4.15 -0.14
CA ALA A 8 -1.55 -5.12 0.72
C ALA A 8 -2.33 -5.41 2.02
N ARG A 9 -3.64 -5.67 1.86
CA ARG A 9 -4.57 -5.98 2.97
C ARG A 9 -4.66 -4.89 4.04
N GLY A 10 -4.46 -3.63 3.66
CA GLY A 10 -4.57 -2.46 4.54
C GLY A 10 -3.23 -1.95 5.07
N LEU A 11 -2.12 -2.61 4.78
CA LEU A 11 -0.78 -2.11 5.12
C LEU A 11 -0.51 -0.75 4.44
N LEU A 12 -0.82 -0.62 3.14
CA LEU A 12 -0.62 0.63 2.39
C LEU A 12 -1.70 1.70 2.65
N GLN A 13 -2.57 1.45 3.62
CA GLN A 13 -3.47 2.44 4.21
C GLN A 13 -3.03 2.84 5.64
N GLY A 14 -1.87 2.35 6.08
CA GLY A 14 -1.28 2.70 7.37
C GLY A 14 -1.79 1.90 8.58
N ARG A 15 -2.63 0.86 8.39
CA ARG A 15 -3.33 0.17 9.50
C ARG A 15 -2.41 -0.55 10.50
N TYR A 16 -1.21 -0.90 10.06
CA TYR A 16 -0.28 -1.76 10.79
C TYR A 16 1.14 -1.16 10.89
N LEU A 17 1.25 0.16 10.80
CA LEU A 17 2.55 0.84 10.86
C LEU A 17 3.20 0.78 12.24
N ASP A 18 2.48 0.39 13.28
CA ASP A 18 3.03 0.07 14.60
C ASP A 18 3.74 -1.31 14.65
N GLY A 19 3.68 -2.08 13.56
CA GLY A 19 4.27 -3.42 13.45
C GLY A 19 3.36 -4.53 13.96
N ARG A 20 2.18 -4.22 14.50
CA ARG A 20 1.23 -5.25 14.93
C ARG A 20 0.83 -6.10 13.74
N LYS A 21 0.68 -7.41 13.95
CA LYS A 21 0.20 -8.30 12.90
C LYS A 21 -1.28 -8.05 12.64
N ALA A 22 -1.72 -8.24 11.40
CA ALA A 22 -3.14 -8.15 11.05
C ALA A 22 -3.98 -9.20 11.82
N PRO A 23 -5.30 -8.99 11.96
CA PRO A 23 -6.19 -9.95 12.61
C PRO A 23 -6.14 -11.36 11.97
N PRO A 24 -6.40 -12.45 12.73
CA PRO A 24 -6.34 -13.82 12.23
C PRO A 24 -7.13 -14.06 10.92
N GLU A 25 -8.31 -13.47 10.80
CA GLU A 25 -9.19 -13.55 9.62
C GLU A 25 -8.60 -12.91 8.36
N VAL A 26 -7.70 -11.94 8.52
CA VAL A 26 -6.96 -11.32 7.41
C VAL A 26 -5.72 -12.14 7.08
N ARG A 27 -5.02 -12.66 8.11
CA ARG A 27 -3.77 -13.42 7.96
C ARG A 27 -3.98 -14.82 7.39
N ARG A 28 -5.12 -15.47 7.66
CA ARG A 28 -5.37 -16.86 7.24
C ARG A 28 -5.20 -17.09 5.75
N PHE A 29 -5.47 -16.06 4.92
CA PHE A 29 -5.35 -16.12 3.46
C PHE A 29 -4.00 -15.62 2.91
N ALA A 30 -3.05 -15.24 3.77
CA ALA A 30 -1.74 -14.73 3.37
C ALA A 30 -0.69 -14.90 4.47
N GLN A 31 -0.61 -16.09 5.08
CA GLN A 31 0.26 -16.32 6.25
C GLN A 31 1.72 -15.93 5.99
N ARG A 32 2.26 -16.31 4.82
CA ARG A 32 3.63 -15.98 4.37
C ARG A 32 3.92 -14.48 4.22
N PHE A 33 2.89 -13.65 4.07
CA PHE A 33 3.03 -12.19 3.97
C PHE A 33 3.21 -11.55 5.36
N PHE A 34 2.61 -12.14 6.39
CA PHE A 34 2.63 -11.63 7.77
C PHE A 34 3.64 -12.35 8.68
N ASP A 35 4.65 -12.97 8.09
CA ASP A 35 5.58 -13.85 8.78
C ASP A 35 6.90 -13.16 9.16
N GLY A 36 7.37 -13.46 10.37
CA GLY A 36 8.67 -13.07 10.94
C GLY A 36 9.25 -11.73 10.47
N ASP A 37 10.50 -11.78 10.03
CA ASP A 37 11.30 -10.62 9.61
C ASP A 37 10.77 -9.97 8.34
N ARG A 38 10.13 -10.75 7.46
CA ARG A 38 9.55 -10.25 6.21
C ARG A 38 8.42 -9.26 6.50
N TRP A 39 7.59 -9.55 7.49
CA TRP A 39 6.54 -8.62 7.90
C TRP A 39 7.14 -7.31 8.41
N LEU A 40 8.19 -7.38 9.22
CA LEU A 40 8.88 -6.20 9.74
C LEU A 40 9.53 -5.37 8.62
N ASP A 41 10.11 -6.01 7.61
CA ASP A 41 10.62 -5.33 6.41
C ASP A 41 9.50 -4.61 5.64
N TYR A 42 8.36 -5.26 5.43
CA TYR A 42 7.20 -4.63 4.79
C TYR A 42 6.67 -3.45 5.59
N VAL A 43 6.60 -3.55 6.92
CA VAL A 43 6.22 -2.44 7.80
C VAL A 43 7.23 -1.30 7.71
N ALA A 44 8.53 -1.59 7.69
CA ALA A 44 9.58 -0.58 7.58
C ALA A 44 9.48 0.19 6.25
N ARG A 45 9.26 -0.50 5.13
CA ARG A 45 9.02 0.14 3.82
C ARG A 45 7.72 0.92 3.81
N ALA A 46 6.65 0.38 4.40
CA ALA A 46 5.37 1.07 4.49
C ALA A 46 5.46 2.38 5.31
N ARG A 47 6.29 2.43 6.37
CA ARG A 47 6.57 3.68 7.10
C ARG A 47 7.22 4.72 6.19
N LYS A 48 8.27 4.35 5.45
CA LYS A 48 8.92 5.25 4.48
C LYS A 48 7.94 5.77 3.41
N LEU A 49 7.05 4.91 2.92
CA LEU A 49 6.00 5.30 1.97
C LEU A 49 4.97 6.25 2.60
N LYS A 50 4.65 6.08 3.89
CA LYS A 50 3.78 7.01 4.62
C LYS A 50 4.43 8.38 4.74
N ASP A 51 5.70 8.44 5.12
CA ASP A 51 6.44 9.71 5.23
C ASP A 51 6.54 10.43 3.87
N LEU A 52 6.76 9.68 2.78
CA LEU A 52 6.72 10.22 1.42
C LEU A 52 5.33 10.79 1.07
N ALA A 53 4.27 10.03 1.33
CA ALA A 53 2.90 10.46 1.05
C ALA A 53 2.55 11.76 1.80
N ASP A 54 2.95 11.84 3.08
CA ASP A 54 2.72 13.01 3.92
C ASP A 54 3.46 14.25 3.40
N ARG A 55 4.75 14.11 3.04
CA ARG A 55 5.53 15.20 2.43
C ARG A 55 4.94 15.67 1.11
N ALA A 56 4.39 14.74 0.32
CA ALA A 56 3.75 15.03 -0.96
C ALA A 56 2.29 15.53 -0.83
N GLY A 57 1.71 15.52 0.38
CA GLY A 57 0.33 15.94 0.59
C GLY A 57 -0.72 15.03 -0.06
N VAL A 58 -0.40 13.75 -0.27
CA VAL A 58 -1.30 12.77 -0.91
C VAL A 58 -1.66 11.62 0.04
N PRO A 59 -2.83 10.98 -0.11
CA PRO A 59 -3.13 9.76 0.60
C PRO A 59 -2.11 8.66 0.25
N MET A 60 -1.63 7.92 1.25
CA MET A 60 -0.68 6.81 1.04
C MET A 60 -1.20 5.77 0.03
N GLY A 61 -2.51 5.49 0.03
CA GLY A 61 -3.13 4.57 -0.91
C GLY A 61 -3.03 5.03 -2.37
N SER A 62 -2.94 6.34 -2.62
CA SER A 62 -2.75 6.91 -3.96
C SER A 62 -1.45 6.45 -4.60
N LEU A 63 -0.38 6.28 -3.80
CA LEU A 63 0.90 5.78 -4.29
C LEU A 63 0.74 4.40 -4.92
N ALA A 64 0.06 3.48 -4.23
CA ALA A 64 -0.16 2.11 -4.72
C ALA A 64 -1.02 2.07 -5.98
N PHE A 65 -2.12 2.82 -6.01
CA PHE A 65 -3.05 2.83 -7.14
C PHE A 65 -2.43 3.40 -8.40
N HIS A 66 -1.76 4.54 -8.30
CA HIS A 66 -1.18 5.22 -9.46
C HIS A 66 0.13 4.57 -9.90
N TRP A 67 0.88 3.94 -9.00
CA TRP A 67 1.99 3.06 -9.38
C TRP A 67 1.49 1.86 -10.20
N LEU A 68 0.46 1.14 -9.76
CA LEU A 68 -0.11 0.03 -10.55
C LEU A 68 -0.61 0.48 -11.92
N ARG A 69 -1.27 1.65 -11.97
CA ARG A 69 -1.73 2.24 -13.22
C ARG A 69 -0.56 2.60 -14.15
N SER A 70 0.57 3.08 -13.62
CA SER A 70 1.77 3.36 -14.44
C SER A 70 2.39 2.08 -15.02
N GLN A 71 2.15 0.92 -14.38
CA GLN A 71 2.54 -0.40 -14.90
C GLN A 71 1.51 -1.00 -15.88
N GLY A 72 0.46 -0.26 -16.28
CA GLY A 72 -0.60 -0.77 -17.15
C GLY A 72 -1.56 -1.75 -16.48
N ALA A 73 -1.58 -1.79 -15.14
CA ALA A 73 -2.49 -2.63 -14.37
C ALA A 73 -3.75 -1.87 -13.94
N ALA A 74 -4.88 -2.58 -13.90
CA ALA A 74 -6.13 -2.11 -13.32
C ALA A 74 -6.24 -2.65 -11.88
N PRO A 75 -6.07 -1.81 -10.84
CA PRO A 75 -6.18 -2.25 -9.46
C PRO A 75 -7.63 -2.56 -9.08
N VAL A 76 -7.85 -3.76 -8.52
CA VAL A 76 -9.15 -4.18 -7.98
C VAL A 76 -9.05 -4.20 -6.45
N PHE A 77 -9.78 -3.30 -5.79
CA PHE A 77 -9.75 -3.15 -4.34
C PHE A 77 -11.07 -3.61 -3.70
N GLY A 78 -10.94 -4.32 -2.58
CA GLY A 78 -12.08 -4.69 -1.73
C GLY A 78 -12.34 -3.64 -0.65
N ALA A 79 -13.55 -3.67 -0.10
CA ALA A 79 -13.96 -2.92 1.08
C ALA A 79 -14.81 -3.83 1.97
N SER A 80 -14.50 -3.88 3.27
CA SER A 80 -15.25 -4.62 4.28
C SER A 80 -16.35 -3.79 4.94
N ARG A 81 -16.33 -2.46 4.74
CA ARG A 81 -17.30 -1.50 5.26
C ARG A 81 -17.43 -0.31 4.30
N PRO A 82 -18.60 0.35 4.19
CA PRO A 82 -18.86 1.40 3.20
C PRO A 82 -17.85 2.56 3.22
N GLU A 83 -17.35 2.93 4.40
CA GLU A 83 -16.43 4.07 4.55
C GLU A 83 -15.10 3.82 3.82
N GLN A 84 -14.67 2.56 3.72
CA GLN A 84 -13.46 2.20 2.98
C GLN A 84 -13.61 2.44 1.48
N VAL A 85 -14.83 2.37 0.93
CA VAL A 85 -15.08 2.72 -0.47
C VAL A 85 -14.80 4.20 -0.66
N SER A 86 -15.32 5.05 0.22
CA SER A 86 -15.07 6.49 0.19
C SER A 86 -13.59 6.83 0.36
N GLU A 87 -12.89 6.20 1.30
CA GLU A 87 -11.44 6.34 1.52
C GLU A 87 -10.65 5.93 0.26
N ASN A 88 -10.96 4.77 -0.33
CA ASN A 88 -10.31 4.27 -1.54
C ASN A 88 -10.56 5.19 -2.73
N MET A 89 -11.78 5.71 -2.89
CA MET A 89 -12.14 6.65 -3.95
C MET A 89 -11.44 7.99 -3.79
N ALA A 90 -11.29 8.50 -2.57
CA ALA A 90 -10.53 9.71 -2.30
C ALA A 90 -9.05 9.53 -2.69
N ALA A 91 -8.44 8.40 -2.30
CA ALA A 91 -7.08 8.06 -2.70
C ALA A 91 -6.94 7.85 -4.22
N TRP A 92 -7.92 7.23 -4.88
CA TRP A 92 -7.89 7.04 -6.34
C TRP A 92 -7.88 8.38 -7.10
N ARG A 93 -8.66 9.36 -6.64
CA ARG A 93 -8.81 10.66 -7.31
C ARG A 93 -7.58 11.56 -7.23
N ILE A 94 -6.78 11.43 -6.18
CA ILE A 94 -5.56 12.22 -6.00
C ILE A 94 -4.41 11.53 -6.72
N ARG A 95 -3.85 12.19 -7.74
CA ARG A 95 -2.74 11.68 -8.55
C ARG A 95 -1.42 12.24 -8.01
N PRO A 96 -0.52 11.38 -7.49
CA PRO A 96 0.83 11.81 -7.13
C PRO A 96 1.65 12.18 -8.37
N ASP A 97 2.62 13.08 -8.19
CA ASP A 97 3.57 13.44 -9.24
C ASP A 97 4.45 12.24 -9.64
N ALA A 98 4.98 12.29 -10.86
CA ALA A 98 5.82 11.21 -11.39
C ALA A 98 7.08 10.98 -10.54
N SER A 99 7.68 12.05 -10.00
CA SER A 99 8.83 11.96 -9.10
C SER A 99 8.48 11.23 -7.80
N VAL A 100 7.31 11.51 -7.22
CA VAL A 100 6.80 10.84 -6.02
C VAL A 100 6.56 9.34 -6.29
N LEU A 101 6.00 9.00 -7.45
CA LEU A 101 5.80 7.58 -7.83
C LEU A 101 7.13 6.85 -8.05
N ALA A 102 8.15 7.52 -8.59
CA ALA A 102 9.48 6.95 -8.76
C ALA A 102 10.18 6.71 -7.40
N GLU A 103 10.07 7.65 -6.47
CA GLU A 103 10.59 7.48 -5.10
C GLU A 103 9.84 6.35 -4.37
N ALA A 104 8.52 6.24 -4.54
CA ALA A 104 7.72 5.15 -3.99
C ALA A 104 8.16 3.77 -4.55
N ASP A 105 8.46 3.67 -5.85
CA ASP A 105 8.99 2.45 -6.46
C ASP A 105 10.35 2.05 -5.87
N ALA A 106 11.25 3.02 -5.70
CA ALA A 106 12.56 2.79 -5.09
C ALA A 106 12.44 2.29 -3.64
N ILE A 107 11.59 2.93 -2.83
CA ILE A 107 11.29 2.48 -1.45
C ILE A 107 10.72 1.06 -1.45
N ALA A 108 9.80 0.75 -2.37
CA ALA A 108 9.15 -0.55 -2.44
C ALA A 108 10.11 -1.67 -2.84
N ARG A 109 11.06 -1.42 -3.75
CA ARG A 109 12.11 -2.38 -4.15
C ARG A 109 13.11 -2.63 -3.03
N GLY A 110 13.40 -1.61 -2.22
CA GLY A 110 14.44 -1.67 -1.19
C GLY A 110 15.84 -1.87 -1.80
N ASP A 111 16.84 -2.21 -0.98
CA ASP A 111 18.23 -2.45 -1.41
C ASP A 111 18.41 -3.80 -2.14
N ARG A 112 17.51 -4.13 -3.07
CA ARG A 112 17.71 -5.27 -3.97
C ARG A 112 18.72 -4.89 -5.04
N ALA A 113 19.99 -5.20 -4.76
CA ALA A 113 20.93 -5.67 -5.78
C ALA A 113 20.56 -7.11 -6.20
#